data_AF-A0A0F9ZHX6-F1
#
_entry.id   AF-A0A0F9ZHX6-F1
#
_cell.length_a   1.000
_cell.length_b   1.000
_cell.length_c   1.000
_cell.angle_alpha   90.00
_cell.angle_beta   90.00
_cell.angle_gamma   90.00
#
_symmetry.space_group_name_H-M   'P 1'
#
loop_
_entity.id
_entity.type
_entity.pdbx_description
1 polymer ?
#
loop_
_entity_poly.entity_id
_entity_poly.type
_entity_poly.pdbx_seq_one_letter_code
_entity_poly.pdbx_strand_id
1 'polypeptide(L)' 'MTPQEYIGKVVSVAVDREMGSKHPKHGFIYPINYGYIEGTKSADGEELDVYILGVFEPLNIKRGSI' A
#
# COMPACT_ATOMS: atom_id res chain seq x y z
N MET A 1 3.68 17.47 -1.54
CA MET A 1 2.46 16.97 -0.88
C MET A 1 2.92 16.13 0.30
N THR A 2 2.40 16.33 1.51
CA THR A 2 2.79 15.57 2.72
C THR A 2 1.80 14.43 2.98
N PRO A 3 2.18 13.38 3.74
CA PRO A 3 1.29 12.26 4.05
C PRO A 3 -0.05 12.69 4.67
N GLN A 4 -0.04 13.74 5.50
CA GLN A 4 -1.23 14.26 6.17
C GLN A 4 -2.28 14.79 5.20
N GLU A 5 -1.88 15.22 4.01
CA GLU A 5 -2.80 15.73 2.99
C GLU A 5 -3.66 14.63 2.36
N TYR A 6 -3.39 13.35 2.64
CA TYR A 6 -4.16 12.22 2.12
C TYR A 6 -5.29 11.76 3.05
N ILE A 7 -5.32 12.22 4.31
CA ILE A 7 -6.33 11.81 5.29
C ILE A 7 -7.73 12.18 4.79
N GLY A 8 -8.62 11.20 4.74
CA GLY A 8 -10.01 11.36 4.30
C GLY A 8 -10.18 11.48 2.79
N LYS A 9 -9.12 11.28 2.01
CA LYS A 9 -9.18 11.32 0.53
C LYS A 9 -9.27 9.92 -0.03
N VAL A 10 -9.99 9.78 -1.14
CA VAL A 10 -9.93 8.59 -2.00
C VAL A 10 -8.68 8.69 -2.87
N VAL A 11 -7.83 7.67 -2.82
CA VAL A 11 -6.61 7.54 -3.61
C VAL A 11 -6.63 6.28 -4.47
N SER A 12 -5.70 6.20 -5.41
CA SER A 12 -5.41 4.97 -6.14
C SER A 12 -4.15 4.34 -5.55
N VAL A 13 -4.16 3.04 -5.31
CA VAL A 13 -3.04 2.31 -4.70
C VAL A 13 -2.57 1.25 -5.67
N ALA A 14 -1.28 1.27 -6.01
CA ALA A 14 -0.63 0.17 -6.69
C ALA A 14 -0.32 -0.92 -5.67
N VAL A 15 -0.92 -2.10 -5.80
CA VAL A 15 -0.67 -3.22 -4.88
C VAL A 15 0.64 -3.90 -5.28
N ASP A 16 1.61 -3.93 -4.35
CA ASP A 16 2.92 -4.54 -4.56
C ASP A 16 3.03 -5.92 -3.88
N ARG A 17 2.36 -6.08 -2.74
CA ARG A 17 2.37 -7.33 -1.95
C ARG A 17 0.95 -7.68 -1.58
N GLU A 18 0.43 -8.70 -2.24
CA GLU A 18 -0.89 -9.22 -1.91
C GLU A 18 -0.90 -9.88 -0.54
N MET A 19 -2.05 -9.89 0.11
CA MET A 19 -2.26 -10.66 1.34
C MET A 19 -1.88 -12.13 1.12
N GLY A 20 -1.11 -12.70 2.05
CA GLY A 20 -0.60 -14.07 1.98
C GLY A 20 0.68 -14.23 1.18
N SER A 21 1.14 -13.20 0.46
CA SER A 21 2.43 -13.24 -0.24
C SER A 21 3.62 -13.25 0.73
N LYS A 22 4.71 -13.90 0.31
CA LYS A 22 5.98 -13.92 1.05
C LYS A 22 6.84 -12.73 0.65
N HIS A 23 7.51 -12.11 1.62
CA HIS A 23 8.43 -11.03 1.34
C HIS A 23 9.60 -11.54 0.46
N PRO A 24 9.97 -10.84 -0.63
CA PRO A 24 10.93 -11.35 -1.61
C PRO A 24 12.34 -11.58 -1.02
N LYS A 25 12.72 -10.75 -0.04
CA LYS A 25 14.04 -10.82 0.63
C LYS A 25 13.99 -11.35 2.07
N HIS A 26 12.81 -11.43 2.67
CA HIS A 26 12.67 -11.68 4.11
C HIS A 26 11.64 -12.79 4.30
N GLY A 27 11.86 -13.70 5.24
CA GLY A 27 11.10 -14.97 5.31
C GLY A 27 9.62 -14.85 5.70
N PHE A 28 9.10 -13.65 5.95
CA PHE A 28 7.78 -13.43 6.51
C PHE A 28 6.68 -13.29 5.44
N ILE A 29 5.44 -13.46 5.89
CA ILE A 29 4.22 -13.34 5.09
C ILE A 29 3.56 -12.00 5.35
N TYR A 30 3.03 -11.36 4.31
CA TYR A 30 2.19 -10.17 4.43
C TYR A 30 0.77 -10.58 4.87
N PRO A 31 0.33 -10.28 6.10
CA PRO A 31 -0.99 -10.68 6.59
C PRO A 31 -2.13 -9.82 6.02
N ILE A 32 -1.79 -8.74 5.32
CA ILE A 32 -2.70 -7.78 4.68
C ILE A 32 -2.10 -7.36 3.33
N ASN A 33 -2.92 -6.76 2.48
CA ASN A 33 -2.42 -6.20 1.22
C ASN A 33 -1.61 -4.93 1.48
N TYR A 34 -0.46 -4.82 0.81
CA TYR A 34 0.46 -3.70 0.89
C TYR A 34 0.78 -3.17 -0.52
N GLY A 35 0.95 -1.86 -0.60
CA GLY A 35 1.21 -1.16 -1.85
C GLY A 35 1.72 0.25 -1.61
N TYR A 36 1.63 1.08 -2.64
CA TYR A 36 2.11 2.46 -2.60
C TYR A 36 1.28 3.36 -3.50
N ILE A 37 1.44 4.68 -3.35
CA ILE A 37 0.82 5.69 -4.21
C ILE A 37 1.83 6.17 -5.25
N GLU A 38 1.62 5.80 -6.51
CA GLU A 38 2.47 6.22 -7.64
C GLU A 38 2.62 7.74 -7.73
N GLY A 39 3.84 8.20 -8.04
CA GLY A 39 4.15 9.62 -8.23
C GLY A 39 4.21 10.45 -6.95
N THR A 40 4.14 9.81 -5.78
CA THR A 40 4.38 10.46 -4.49
C THR A 40 5.84 10.34 -4.08
N LYS A 41 6.25 11.14 -3.08
CA LYS A 41 7.60 11.05 -2.53
C LYS A 41 7.55 11.17 -1.00
N SER A 42 8.01 10.11 -0.36
CA SER A 42 8.23 9.93 1.07
C SER A 42 9.53 10.64 1.51
N ALA A 43 9.77 10.70 2.82
CA ALA A 43 10.97 11.31 3.40
C ALA A 43 12.28 10.59 3.02
N ASP A 44 12.21 9.29 2.73
CA ASP A 44 13.32 8.47 2.23
C ASP A 44 13.52 8.55 0.71
N GLY A 45 12.59 9.20 0.00
CA GLY A 45 12.64 9.40 -1.43
C GLY A 45 11.90 8.35 -2.27
N GLU A 46 11.33 7.33 -1.63
CA GLU A 46 10.47 6.32 -2.27
C GLU A 46 9.01 6.81 -2.34
N GLU A 47 8.11 6.05 -2.95
CA GLU A 47 6.67 6.34 -2.89
C GLU A 47 6.10 6.20 -1.46
N LEU A 48 4.93 6.80 -1.23
CA LEU A 48 4.23 6.67 0.03
C LEU A 48 3.58 5.29 0.16
N ASP A 49 4.00 4.53 1.17
CA ASP A 49 3.46 3.21 1.51
C ASP A 49 1.99 3.24 1.93
N VAL A 50 1.27 2.17 1.59
CA VAL A 50 -0.15 1.98 1.94
C VAL A 50 -0.40 0.56 2.42
N TYR A 51 -1.13 0.46 3.54
CA TYR A 51 -1.69 -0.79 4.06
C TYR A 51 -3.20 -0.79 3.87
N ILE A 52 -3.74 -1.82 3.20
CA ILE A 52 -5.17 -1.91 2.91
C ILE A 52 -5.84 -2.81 3.95
N LEU A 53 -6.60 -2.21 4.85
CA LEU A 53 -7.31 -2.88 5.93
C LEU A 53 -8.77 -3.21 5.56
N GLY A 54 -9.37 -4.17 6.27
CA GLY A 54 -10.77 -4.56 6.09
C GLY A 54 -11.07 -5.35 4.81
N VAL A 55 -10.02 -5.80 4.11
CA VAL A 55 -10.12 -6.69 2.94
C VAL A 55 -9.32 -7.95 3.25
N PHE A 56 -9.99 -9.10 3.25
CA PHE A 56 -9.42 -10.38 3.69
C PHE A 56 -9.15 -11.34 2.52
N GLU A 57 -8.88 -10.78 1.34
CA GLU A 57 -8.54 -11.50 0.11
C GLU A 57 -7.34 -10.83 -0.58
N PRO A 58 -6.51 -11.57 -1.33
CA PRO A 58 -5.43 -11.01 -2.14
C PRO A 58 -5.96 -10.03 -3.21
N LEU A 59 -5.28 -8.89 -3.38
CA LEU A 59 -5.67 -7.86 -4.35
C LEU A 59 -4.62 -7.70 -5.44
N ASN A 60 -5.06 -7.65 -6.69
CA ASN A 60 -4.16 -7.39 -7.82
C ASN A 60 -4.04 -5.88 -8.16
N ILE A 61 -5.10 -5.06 -8.05
CA ILE A 61 -5.10 -3.59 -8.19
C ILE A 61 -6.32 -3.01 -7.45
N LYS A 62 -6.22 -1.89 -6.70
CA LYS A 62 -7.39 -1.30 -6.03
C LYS A 62 -7.35 0.23 -5.88
N ARG A 63 -8.52 0.86 -5.95
CA ARG A 63 -8.77 2.26 -5.56
C ARG A 63 -9.41 2.27 -4.16
N GLY A 64 -8.93 3.11 -3.24
CA GLY A 64 -9.37 3.12 -1.84
C GLY A 64 -9.03 4.44 -1.13
N SER A 65 -9.65 4.75 0.00
CA SER A 65 -9.34 5.96 0.77
C SER A 65 -8.31 5.72 1.86
N ILE A 66 -7.48 6.74 2.13
CA ILE A 66 -6.51 6.79 3.24
C ILE A 66 -7.08 7.59 4.41
#